data_AF-A0A2Z6NYV6-F1
#
_entry.id   AF-A0A2Z6NYV6-F1
#
_cell.length_a   1.000
_cell.length_b   1.000
_cell.length_c   1.000
_cell.angle_alpha   90.00
_cell.angle_beta   90.00
_cell.angle_gamma   90.00
#
_symmetry.space_group_name_H-M   'P 1'
#
loop_
_entity.id
_entity.type
_entity.pdbx_description
1 polymer ?
#
loop_
_entity_poly.entity_id
_entity_poly.type
_entity_poly.pdbx_seq_one_letter_code
_entity_poly.pdbx_strand_id
1 'polypeptide(L)'
;MTMFVPVDQAFFHLSQSGYNRYHKLAIRERYTLVAAHIFPAYYTLTALQSSKIFMQPTLATLDMGSETFSLNISGINDSVFIDTGIIRGVITRTVYDHVPIAIYAVSKVLLPPELFGKNYHNAPSPYRAPFSGFDDGSPPPPPVSSAVVPLPMFMVTSSYAAAYV
;
A
#
# COMPACT_ATOMS: atom_id res chain seq x y z
N MET A 1 19.72 5.27 -6.43
CA MET A 1 18.62 4.29 -6.25
C MET A 1 18.14 4.32 -4.82
N THR A 2 16.90 3.93 -4.59
CA THR A 2 16.26 3.89 -3.26
C THR A 2 15.64 2.52 -3.06
N MET A 3 15.87 1.88 -1.93
CA MET A 3 15.37 0.54 -1.64
C MET A 3 14.43 0.57 -0.43
N PHE A 4 13.26 -0.07 -0.58
CA PHE A 4 12.30 -0.26 0.49
C PHE A 4 12.39 -1.70 0.99
N VAL A 5 12.99 -1.90 2.16
CA VAL A 5 13.28 -3.25 2.69
C VAL A 5 12.26 -3.59 3.77
N PRO A 6 11.42 -4.62 3.58
CA PRO A 6 10.50 -5.06 4.63
C PRO A 6 11.26 -5.53 5.87
N VAL A 7 10.79 -5.13 7.05
CA VAL A 7 11.29 -5.70 8.32
C VAL A 7 10.84 -7.16 8.45
N ASP A 8 11.55 -7.97 9.24
CA ASP A 8 11.21 -9.38 9.45
C ASP A 8 9.74 -9.57 9.88
N GLN A 9 9.25 -8.67 10.76
CA GLN A 9 7.87 -8.71 11.24
C GLN A 9 6.82 -8.57 10.12
N ALA A 10 7.17 -7.90 9.02
CA ALA A 10 6.28 -7.69 7.88
C ALA A 10 5.85 -9.01 7.21
N PHE A 11 6.70 -10.04 7.26
CA PHE A 11 6.41 -11.34 6.65
C PHE A 11 5.35 -12.13 7.44
N PHE A 12 5.25 -11.92 8.76
CA PHE A 12 4.17 -12.51 9.57
C PHE A 12 2.82 -11.82 9.36
N HIS A 13 2.82 -10.66 8.70
CA HIS A 13 1.59 -9.89 8.43
C HIS A 13 1.01 -10.15 7.04
N LEU A 14 1.58 -11.08 6.28
CA LEU A 14 0.99 -11.55 5.04
C LEU A 14 -0.35 -12.24 5.31
N SER A 15 -1.33 -12.02 4.44
CA SER A 15 -2.59 -12.77 4.48
C SER A 15 -2.32 -14.23 4.12
N GLN A 16 -3.24 -15.15 4.44
CA GLN A 16 -3.06 -16.56 4.10
C GLN A 16 -2.83 -16.78 2.60
N SER A 17 -3.58 -16.07 1.75
CA SER A 17 -3.39 -16.12 0.29
C SER A 17 -2.06 -15.51 -0.14
N GLY A 18 -1.65 -14.39 0.48
CA GLY A 18 -0.36 -13.75 0.28
C GLY A 18 0.82 -14.63 0.62
N TYR A 19 0.80 -15.23 1.81
CA TYR A 19 1.80 -16.18 2.29
C TYR A 19 1.91 -17.38 1.34
N ASN A 20 0.77 -18.01 1.02
CA ASN A 20 0.73 -19.14 0.10
C ASN A 20 1.30 -18.79 -1.28
N ARG A 21 1.00 -17.60 -1.81
CA ARG A 21 1.52 -17.14 -3.09
C ARG A 21 3.02 -16.82 -3.02
N TYR A 22 3.46 -16.13 -1.97
CA TYR A 22 4.86 -15.76 -1.72
C TYR A 22 5.78 -17.00 -1.74
N HIS A 23 5.38 -18.08 -1.06
CA HIS A 23 6.16 -19.33 -1.04
C HIS A 23 6.17 -20.08 -2.38
N LYS A 24 5.17 -19.85 -3.23
CA LYS A 24 5.04 -20.49 -4.55
C LYS A 24 5.66 -19.68 -5.69
N LEU A 25 6.29 -18.54 -5.40
CA LEU A 25 6.97 -17.75 -6.43
C LEU A 25 8.12 -18.54 -7.05
N ALA A 26 8.13 -18.60 -8.38
CA ALA A 26 9.25 -19.11 -9.16
C ALA A 26 10.49 -18.23 -8.99
N ILE A 27 11.68 -18.74 -9.32
CA ILE A 27 12.93 -18.00 -9.13
C ILE A 27 12.95 -16.63 -9.81
N ARG A 28 12.41 -16.52 -11.03
CA ARG A 28 12.30 -15.25 -11.75
C ARG A 28 11.34 -14.29 -11.05
N GLU A 29 10.20 -14.78 -10.58
CA GLU A 29 9.22 -13.96 -9.86
C GLU A 29 9.77 -13.45 -8.52
N ARG A 30 10.65 -14.21 -7.84
CA ARG A 30 11.34 -13.75 -6.62
C ARG A 30 12.28 -12.58 -6.93
N TYR A 31 13.04 -12.68 -8.03
CA TYR A 31 13.87 -11.58 -8.50
C TYR A 31 13.02 -10.35 -8.83
N THR A 32 11.93 -10.52 -9.57
CA THR A 32 10.98 -9.44 -9.89
C THR A 32 10.38 -8.81 -8.63
N LEU A 33 10.06 -9.61 -7.60
CA LEU A 33 9.56 -9.09 -6.33
C LEU A 33 10.59 -8.19 -5.65
N VAL A 34 11.86 -8.60 -5.60
CA VAL A 34 12.93 -7.76 -5.05
C VAL A 34 13.13 -6.49 -5.88
N ALA A 35 13.13 -6.61 -7.21
CA ALA A 35 13.25 -5.46 -8.12
C ALA A 35 12.09 -4.47 -7.96
N ALA A 36 10.87 -4.94 -7.62
CA ALA A 36 9.72 -4.11 -7.35
C ALA A 36 9.83 -3.31 -6.03
N HIS A 37 10.77 -3.66 -5.15
CA HIS A 37 11.07 -2.90 -3.93
C HIS A 37 12.14 -1.81 -4.16
N ILE A 38 12.65 -1.67 -5.38
CA ILE A 38 13.75 -0.76 -5.70
C ILE A 38 13.31 0.31 -6.68
N PHE A 39 13.58 1.56 -6.31
CA PHE A 39 13.42 2.74 -7.14
C PHE A 39 14.74 3.08 -7.86
N PRO A 40 14.70 3.29 -9.19
CA PRO A 40 15.87 3.63 -9.99
C PRO A 40 16.38 5.07 -9.77
N ALA A 41 15.92 5.78 -8.75
CA ALA A 41 16.37 7.12 -8.39
C ALA A 41 16.68 7.21 -6.89
N TYR A 42 17.64 8.07 -6.54
CA TYR A 42 17.98 8.36 -5.14
C TYR A 42 17.00 9.39 -4.58
N TYR A 43 16.36 9.07 -3.45
CA TYR A 43 15.48 9.96 -2.71
C TYR A 43 15.86 9.95 -1.24
N THR A 44 16.11 11.14 -0.69
CA THR A 44 16.25 11.34 0.76
C THR A 44 14.90 11.17 1.46
N LEU A 45 14.91 10.92 2.77
CA LEU A 45 13.68 10.79 3.54
C LEU A 45 12.84 12.07 3.46
N THR A 46 13.48 13.23 3.57
CA THR A 46 12.82 14.55 3.48
C THR A 46 12.16 14.76 2.12
N ALA A 47 12.82 14.35 1.03
CA ALA A 47 12.23 14.42 -0.31
C ALA A 47 10.97 13.55 -0.39
N LEU A 48 11.01 12.33 0.15
CA LEU A 48 9.85 11.43 0.17
C LEU A 48 8.71 11.98 1.05
N GLN A 49 9.01 12.59 2.19
CA GLN A 49 8.03 13.21 3.10
C GLN A 49 7.29 14.39 2.48
N SER A 50 7.92 15.09 1.53
CA SER A 50 7.30 16.23 0.82
C SER A 50 6.68 15.84 -0.52
N SER A 51 6.70 14.55 -0.87
CA SER A 51 6.30 14.09 -2.19
C SER A 51 4.92 13.43 -2.22
N LYS A 52 4.24 13.60 -3.35
CA LYS A 52 3.09 12.81 -3.78
C LYS A 52 3.40 12.25 -5.16
N ILE A 53 3.99 11.06 -5.20
CA ILE A 53 4.45 10.40 -6.42
C ILE A 53 3.45 9.33 -6.81
N PHE A 54 2.98 9.36 -8.05
CA PHE A 54 2.00 8.41 -8.57
C PHE A 54 2.62 7.57 -9.68
N MET A 55 2.31 6.28 -9.68
CA MET A 55 2.79 5.30 -10.66
C MET A 55 4.30 5.36 -10.90
N GLN A 56 5.07 5.49 -9.83
CA GLN A 56 6.52 5.58 -9.93
C GLN A 56 7.10 4.23 -10.38
N PRO A 57 7.86 4.20 -11.50
CA PRO A 57 8.52 2.98 -11.98
C PRO A 57 9.52 2.43 -10.97
N THR A 58 9.55 1.11 -10.84
CA THR A 58 10.55 0.36 -10.08
C THR A 58 11.56 -0.28 -11.02
N LEU A 59 12.60 -0.95 -10.49
CA LEU A 59 13.48 -1.75 -11.35
C LEU A 59 12.72 -2.88 -12.06
N ALA A 60 11.70 -3.47 -11.41
CA ALA A 60 10.87 -4.48 -12.07
C ALA A 60 10.12 -3.91 -13.29
N THR A 61 9.68 -2.66 -13.23
CA THR A 61 9.06 -1.95 -14.37
C THR A 61 10.03 -1.86 -15.55
N LEU A 62 11.29 -1.53 -15.28
CA LEU A 62 12.34 -1.39 -16.31
C LEU A 62 12.69 -2.73 -16.96
N ASP A 63 12.71 -3.82 -16.17
CA ASP A 63 13.03 -5.17 -16.66
C ASP A 63 11.89 -5.79 -17.49
N MET A 64 10.64 -5.51 -17.13
CA MET A 64 9.45 -6.15 -17.74
C MET A 64 8.85 -5.33 -18.90
N GLY A 65 9.14 -4.03 -18.99
CA GLY A 65 8.68 -3.16 -20.07
C GLY A 65 7.16 -2.99 -20.10
N SER A 66 6.60 -2.12 -19.25
CA SER A 66 5.19 -1.67 -19.23
C SER A 66 4.98 -0.78 -17.99
N GLU A 67 3.84 -0.12 -17.80
CA GLU A 67 3.45 0.59 -16.56
C GLU A 67 3.09 -0.36 -15.39
N THR A 68 3.81 -1.47 -15.27
CA THR A 68 3.61 -2.51 -14.26
C THR A 68 4.60 -2.36 -13.11
N PHE A 69 4.30 -2.97 -11.96
CA PHE A 69 5.17 -2.93 -10.78
C PHE A 69 5.47 -1.51 -10.28
N SER A 70 4.54 -0.58 -10.48
CA SER A 70 4.69 0.80 -10.04
C SER A 70 4.28 0.96 -8.57
N LEU A 71 4.87 1.95 -7.90
CA LEU A 71 4.52 2.31 -6.52
C LEU A 71 3.96 3.72 -6.46
N ASN A 72 3.01 3.92 -5.56
CA ASN A 72 2.52 5.23 -5.18
C ASN A 72 3.15 5.63 -3.84
N ILE A 73 3.70 6.83 -3.77
CA ILE A 73 4.34 7.37 -2.56
C ILE A 73 3.60 8.61 -2.12
N SER A 74 3.33 8.70 -0.82
CA SER A 74 2.81 9.92 -0.21
C SER A 74 3.46 10.19 1.13
N GLY A 75 3.92 11.41 1.33
CA GLY A 75 4.26 11.94 2.65
C GLY A 75 3.04 12.57 3.32
N ILE A 76 2.76 12.18 4.57
CA ILE A 76 1.67 12.70 5.39
C ILE A 76 2.14 12.73 6.84
N ASN A 77 2.07 13.89 7.51
CA ASN A 77 2.43 14.05 8.92
C ASN A 77 3.78 13.39 9.28
N ASP A 78 4.83 13.78 8.56
CA ASP A 78 6.20 13.25 8.67
C ASP A 78 6.37 11.74 8.39
N SER A 79 5.30 11.05 8.01
CA SER A 79 5.32 9.63 7.64
C SER A 79 5.31 9.48 6.13
N VAL A 80 6.07 8.51 5.61
CA VAL A 80 6.07 8.15 4.20
C VAL A 80 5.34 6.85 4.01
N PHE A 81 4.32 6.86 3.17
CA PHE A 81 3.53 5.70 2.79
C PHE A 81 3.92 5.23 1.40
N ILE A 82 4.09 3.91 1.27
CA ILE A 82 4.40 3.23 0.01
C ILE A 82 3.24 2.29 -0.31
N ASP A 83 2.61 2.48 -1.45
CA ASP A 83 1.35 1.81 -1.81
C ASP A 83 1.47 1.12 -3.18
N THR A 84 1.15 -0.17 -3.22
CA THR A 84 1.14 -1.00 -4.43
C THR A 84 -0.23 -1.08 -5.11
N GLY A 85 -1.24 -0.39 -4.55
CA GLY A 85 -2.66 -0.51 -4.91
C GLY A 85 -3.38 -1.64 -4.17
N ILE A 86 -2.66 -2.61 -3.61
CA ILE A 86 -3.24 -3.72 -2.82
C ILE A 86 -2.69 -3.77 -1.39
N ILE A 87 -1.48 -3.27 -1.17
CA ILE A 87 -0.84 -3.16 0.14
C ILE A 87 -0.26 -1.76 0.29
N ARG A 88 -0.49 -1.18 1.46
CA ARG A 88 0.14 0.06 1.90
C ARG A 88 1.05 -0.19 3.10
N GLY A 89 2.33 0.09 2.92
CA GLY A 89 3.36 0.09 3.95
C GLY A 89 3.75 1.50 4.38
N VAL A 90 4.51 1.59 5.47
CA VAL A 90 5.08 2.83 6.01
C VAL A 90 6.58 2.66 6.19
N ILE A 91 7.35 3.70 5.87
CA ILE A 91 8.76 3.76 6.25
C ILE A 91 8.86 3.87 7.78
N THR A 92 9.53 2.92 8.40
CA THR A 92 9.68 2.82 9.85
C THR A 92 11.00 3.42 10.35
N ARG A 93 12.06 3.34 9.53
CA ARG A 93 13.37 3.92 9.81
C ARG A 93 14.23 4.03 8.56
N THR A 94 15.21 4.92 8.61
CA THR A 94 16.33 4.96 7.67
C THR A 94 17.37 3.92 8.07
N VAL A 95 17.77 3.07 7.12
CA VAL A 95 18.84 2.07 7.29
C VAL A 95 20.17 2.63 6.78
N TYR A 96 20.13 3.31 5.64
CA TYR A 96 21.27 3.92 4.98
C TYR A 96 20.80 5.08 4.11
N ASP A 97 21.52 6.20 4.07
CA ASP A 97 21.17 7.34 3.23
C ASP A 97 22.41 8.15 2.84
N HIS A 98 23.06 7.77 1.73
CA HIS A 98 24.15 8.53 1.12
C HIS A 98 24.17 8.32 -0.39
N VAL A 99 24.34 9.38 -1.17
CA VAL A 99 24.44 9.29 -2.64
C VAL A 99 25.48 8.22 -3.04
N PRO A 100 25.12 7.26 -3.93
CA PRO A 100 23.90 7.21 -4.75
C PRO A 100 22.79 6.30 -4.21
N ILE A 101 22.83 5.84 -2.96
CA ILE A 101 21.95 4.80 -2.39
C ILE A 101 21.22 5.29 -1.14
N ALA A 102 19.91 5.08 -1.10
CA ALA A 102 19.11 5.17 0.12
C ALA A 102 18.42 3.83 0.38
N ILE A 103 18.33 3.42 1.66
CA ILE A 103 17.69 2.19 2.10
C ILE A 103 16.79 2.54 3.29
N TYR A 104 15.51 2.23 3.15
CA TYR A 104 14.48 2.49 4.16
C TYR A 104 13.82 1.19 4.57
N ALA A 105 13.66 0.97 5.86
CA ALA A 105 12.92 -0.18 6.36
C ALA A 105 11.42 0.11 6.29
N VAL A 106 10.62 -0.81 5.76
CA VAL A 106 9.17 -0.66 5.61
C VAL A 106 8.38 -1.68 6.44
N SER A 107 7.21 -1.27 6.91
CA SER A 107 6.38 -2.07 7.82
C SER A 107 5.65 -3.24 7.17
N LYS A 108 5.55 -3.28 5.84
CA LYS A 108 4.87 -4.34 5.08
C LYS A 108 5.73 -4.79 3.90
N VAL A 109 5.60 -6.07 3.53
CA VAL A 109 6.11 -6.57 2.26
C VAL A 109 5.29 -5.91 1.15
N LEU A 110 5.95 -5.23 0.22
CA LEU A 110 5.27 -4.63 -0.92
C LEU A 110 4.90 -5.75 -1.88
N LEU A 111 3.61 -5.91 -2.15
CA LEU A 111 3.07 -6.97 -3.00
C LEU A 111 2.63 -6.37 -4.33
N PRO A 112 3.35 -6.60 -5.44
CA PRO A 112 2.91 -6.14 -6.75
C PRO A 112 1.65 -6.91 -7.20
N PRO A 113 0.60 -6.22 -7.66
CA PRO A 113 -0.63 -6.88 -8.10
C PRO A 113 -0.42 -7.84 -9.27
N GLU A 114 0.65 -7.67 -10.05
CA GLU A 114 1.05 -8.57 -11.15
C GLU A 114 1.49 -9.95 -10.66
N LEU A 115 2.06 -10.04 -9.45
CA LEU A 115 2.48 -11.31 -8.85
C LEU A 115 1.43 -11.89 -7.91
N PHE A 116 0.69 -11.03 -7.21
CA PHE A 116 -0.20 -11.43 -6.10
C PHE A 116 -1.69 -11.32 -6.43
N GLY A 117 -2.04 -10.74 -7.58
CA GLY A 117 -3.42 -10.51 -8.00
C GLY A 117 -4.05 -9.29 -7.32
N LYS A 118 -5.02 -8.66 -8.01
CA LYS A 118 -5.72 -7.47 -7.51
C LYS A 118 -6.74 -7.78 -6.38
N ASN A 119 -7.16 -9.02 -6.26
CA ASN A 119 -8.13 -9.48 -5.25
C ASN A 119 -7.46 -9.79 -3.90
N TYR A 120 -6.29 -9.20 -3.64
CA TYR A 120 -5.60 -9.39 -2.37
C TYR A 120 -6.39 -8.73 -1.24
N HIS A 121 -7.00 -9.55 -0.39
CA HIS A 121 -7.69 -9.07 0.80
C HIS A 121 -6.68 -8.96 1.94
N ASN A 122 -6.43 -7.73 2.41
CA ASN A 122 -5.64 -7.49 3.61
C ASN A 122 -6.50 -7.86 4.84
N ALA A 123 -6.71 -9.15 5.07
CA ALA A 123 -7.31 -9.60 6.32
C ALA A 123 -6.36 -9.22 7.47
N PRO A 124 -6.87 -8.75 8.63
CA PRO A 124 -6.02 -8.52 9.79
C PRO A 124 -5.29 -9.82 10.13
N SER A 125 -3.95 -9.77 10.21
CA SER A 125 -3.14 -10.94 10.53
C SER A 125 -3.61 -11.58 11.84
N PRO A 126 -3.75 -12.92 11.90
CA PRO A 126 -4.10 -13.62 13.14
C PRO A 126 -3.01 -13.49 14.21
N TYR A 127 -1.80 -13.02 13.87
CA TYR A 127 -0.77 -12.66 14.83
C TYR A 127 -0.98 -11.24 15.35
N ARG A 128 -1.98 -11.10 16.24
CA ARG A 128 -2.19 -9.91 17.05
C ARG A 128 -1.79 -10.20 18.50
N ALA A 129 -0.70 -9.58 18.93
CA ALA A 129 -0.60 -9.02 20.27
C ALA A 129 0.35 -7.81 20.23
N PRO A 130 -0.15 -6.58 20.43
CA PRO A 130 0.65 -5.53 21.03
C PRO A 130 0.97 -5.97 22.46
N PHE A 131 2.20 -5.73 22.89
CA PHE A 131 2.54 -5.77 24.31
C PHE A 131 1.56 -4.86 25.07
N SER A 132 0.74 -5.48 25.91
CA SER A 132 -0.07 -4.81 26.92
C SER A 132 0.86 -4.33 28.03
N GLY A 133 0.82 -3.03 28.28
CA GLY A 133 1.42 -2.41 29.44
C GLY A 133 0.95 -0.98 29.52
N PHE A 134 -0.31 -0.79 29.95
CA PHE A 134 -0.77 0.20 30.92
C PHE A 134 -2.28 0.04 31.05
N ASP A 135 -2.71 -0.39 32.24
CA ASP A 135 -4.09 -0.45 32.70
C ASP A 135 -4.71 0.95 32.73
N ASP A 136 -5.86 1.14 32.07
CA ASP A 136 -6.96 1.92 32.65
C ASP A 136 -8.32 1.53 32.03
N GLY A 137 -9.00 0.58 32.68
CA GLY A 137 -10.40 0.73 33.11
C GLY A 137 -11.52 1.22 32.15
N SER A 138 -11.55 0.90 30.85
CA SER A 138 -12.77 1.14 30.04
C SER A 138 -13.13 0.00 29.08
N PRO A 139 -14.41 -0.43 29.04
CA PRO A 139 -14.86 -1.46 28.10
C PRO A 139 -14.87 -0.92 26.65
N PRO A 140 -14.50 -1.76 25.66
CA PRO A 140 -14.53 -1.36 24.25
C PRO A 140 -15.97 -1.15 23.75
N PRO A 141 -16.22 -0.17 22.86
CA PRO A 141 -17.54 0.03 22.27
C PRO A 141 -17.92 -1.12 21.32
N PRO A 142 -19.21 -1.46 21.19
CA PRO A 142 -19.67 -2.56 20.35
C PRO A 142 -19.46 -2.28 18.85
N PRO A 143 -19.27 -3.33 18.02
CA PRO A 143 -19.02 -3.18 16.59
C PRO A 143 -20.26 -2.67 15.84
N VAL A 144 -20.11 -1.58 15.10
CA VAL A 144 -21.16 -1.07 14.19
C VAL A 144 -21.22 -1.91 12.92
N SER A 145 -22.36 -2.58 12.75
CA SER A 145 -22.76 -3.36 11.57
C SER A 145 -22.95 -2.44 10.35
N SER A 146 -22.29 -2.77 9.23
CA SER A 146 -22.42 -2.04 7.96
C SER A 146 -23.74 -2.41 7.27
N ALA A 147 -24.73 -1.51 7.30
CA ALA A 147 -25.91 -1.60 6.44
C ALA A 147 -25.74 -0.66 5.23
N VAL A 148 -25.90 -1.21 4.03
CA VAL A 148 -25.95 -0.51 2.74
C VAL A 148 -27.12 0.49 2.75
N VAL A 149 -26.85 1.76 2.48
CA VAL A 149 -27.89 2.78 2.25
C VAL A 149 -28.07 2.95 0.73
N PRO A 150 -29.26 2.72 0.15
CA PRO A 150 -29.51 2.97 -1.27
C PRO A 150 -29.76 4.48 -1.52
N LEU A 151 -29.25 4.99 -2.64
CA LEU A 151 -29.46 6.37 -3.11
C LEU A 151 -30.92 6.61 -3.55
N PRO A 152 -31.55 7.75 -3.23
CA PRO A 152 -32.91 8.04 -3.70
C PRO A 152 -32.92 8.50 -5.17
N MET A 153 -33.81 7.88 -5.96
CA MET A 153 -34.18 8.31 -7.33
C MET A 153 -35.01 9.60 -7.28
N PHE A 154 -34.54 10.67 -7.93
CA PHE A 154 -35.34 11.87 -8.12
C PHE A 154 -36.35 11.67 -9.26
N MET A 155 -37.64 11.87 -8.98
CA MET A 155 -38.69 11.86 -9.99
C MET A 155 -38.70 13.17 -10.77
N VAL A 156 -38.64 13.07 -12.10
CA VAL A 156 -38.90 14.17 -13.03
C VAL A 156 -40.41 14.31 -13.21
N THR A 157 -41.00 15.45 -12.82
CA THR A 157 -42.37 15.80 -13.21
C THR A 157 -42.33 16.93 -14.24
N SER A 158 -42.81 16.60 -15.43
CA SER A 158 -43.08 17.52 -16.52
C SER A 158 -44.40 18.26 -16.30
N SER A 159 -44.41 19.59 -16.48
CA SER A 159 -45.64 20.33 -16.80
C SER A 159 -45.34 21.46 -17.78
N TYR A 160 -46.20 21.56 -18.79
CA TYR A 160 -46.06 22.28 -20.05
C TYR A 160 -47.01 23.48 -20.08
N ALA A 161 -46.55 24.67 -20.51
CA ALA A 161 -47.30 25.77 -21.16
C ALA A 161 -46.32 26.96 -21.36
N ALA A 162 -45.93 27.35 -22.58
CA ALA A 162 -46.63 28.24 -23.53
C ALA A 162 -46.91 29.65 -22.92
N ALA A 163 -46.64 30.80 -23.53
CA ALA A 163 -46.20 31.20 -24.87
C ALA A 163 -45.90 32.73 -24.85
N TYR A 164 -45.06 33.16 -25.81
CA TYR A 164 -45.08 34.44 -26.55
C TYR A 164 -44.95 35.83 -25.86
N VAL A 165 -43.98 36.55 -26.44
CA VAL A 165 -43.62 38.00 -26.44
C VAL A 165 -42.82 38.52 -25.26
#